data_AF-Q84TB7-F1
#
_entry.id   AF-Q84TB7-F1
#
_cell.length_a   1.000
_cell.length_b   1.000
_cell.length_c   1.000
_cell.angle_alpha   90.00
_cell.angle_beta   90.00
_cell.angle_gamma   90.00
#
_symmetry.space_group_name_H-M   'P 1'
#
loop_
_entity.id
_entity.type
_entity.pdbx_description
1 polymer ?
#
loop_
_entity_poly.entity_id
_entity_poly.type
_entity_poly.pdbx_seq_one_letter_code
_entity_poly.pdbx_strand_id
1 'polypeptide(L)'
;MSAWADLYTGAENEGKNGGGAAGVGAARGLPPGRHPRGPRPRGGVCSVKFGCSTTTAGSFPADGLVGLSGDAVSLVTQLGGEASLGRRFSYCLVPHSVNTSSAFNFGTLANVTELGAASTPLVAGDVDTYYTVVLDFVKVGNKTVHRRRAPASSWTPAMQK
;
A
#
# COMPACT_ATOMS: atom_id res chain seq x y z
N MET A 1 -1.26 -2.50 14.27
CA MET A 1 -0.16 -3.03 13.46
C MET A 1 -0.51 -2.73 12.01
N SER A 2 0.15 -1.73 11.45
CA SER A 2 -0.13 -1.23 10.11
C SER A 2 0.90 -1.87 9.18
N ALA A 3 0.46 -2.53 8.11
CA ALA A 3 1.37 -3.15 7.14
C ALA A 3 1.44 -2.28 5.88
N TRP A 4 2.65 -2.01 5.41
CA TRP A 4 2.93 -1.14 4.27
C TRP A 4 3.97 -1.80 3.39
N ALA A 5 3.72 -1.75 2.09
CA ALA A 5 4.58 -2.28 1.05
C ALA A 5 5.25 -1.12 0.33
N ASP A 6 6.52 -0.84 0.64
CA ASP A 6 7.32 0.11 -0.11
C ASP A 6 7.81 -0.55 -1.40
N LEU A 7 7.10 -0.31 -2.51
CA LEU A 7 7.64 -0.56 -3.86
C LEU A 7 8.56 0.60 -4.24
N TYR A 8 9.84 0.49 -3.88
CA TYR A 8 10.91 1.35 -4.40
C TYR A 8 11.67 0.57 -5.48
N THR A 9 11.34 0.83 -6.75
CA THR A 9 12.25 0.56 -7.87
C THR A 9 13.10 1.82 -8.04
N GLY A 10 14.42 1.70 -7.91
CA GLY A 10 15.35 2.83 -7.94
C GLY A 10 15.57 3.45 -9.32
N ALA A 11 16.28 4.60 -9.29
CA ALA A 11 16.66 5.57 -10.35
C ALA A 11 15.68 6.76 -10.47
N GLU A 12 16.09 8.05 -10.51
CA GLU A 12 17.40 8.68 -10.73
C GLU A 12 17.37 10.12 -10.14
N ASN A 13 18.53 10.66 -9.80
CA ASN A 13 18.71 11.98 -9.20
C ASN A 13 18.44 13.12 -10.19
N GLU A 14 17.66 14.12 -9.80
CA GLU A 14 17.91 15.50 -10.24
C GLU A 14 17.58 16.49 -9.13
N GLY A 15 18.61 17.18 -8.64
CA GLY A 15 18.47 18.26 -7.67
C GLY A 15 18.02 19.55 -8.34
N LYS A 16 17.20 20.33 -7.64
CA LYS A 16 17.17 21.77 -7.85
C LYS A 16 16.80 22.54 -6.59
N ASN A 17 17.57 23.61 -6.43
CA ASN A 17 17.80 24.47 -5.29
C ASN A 17 16.80 25.63 -5.25
N GLY A 18 16.62 26.25 -4.07
CA GLY A 18 15.91 27.52 -3.84
C GLY A 18 14.62 27.33 -3.02
N GLY A 19 14.40 27.96 -1.85
CA GLY A 19 14.89 29.25 -1.35
C GLY A 19 13.76 30.27 -1.44
N GLY A 20 13.06 30.55 -0.34
CA GLY A 20 12.01 31.58 -0.30
C GLY A 20 11.17 31.55 0.98
N ALA A 21 11.62 32.28 2.00
CA ALA A 21 10.82 32.64 3.17
C ALA A 21 9.99 33.90 2.85
N ALA A 22 8.69 33.90 3.19
CA ALA A 22 7.91 35.12 3.28
C ALA A 22 6.72 34.98 4.25
N GLY A 23 6.70 35.85 5.26
CA GLY A 23 5.50 36.54 5.73
C GLY A 23 4.53 35.80 6.65
N VAL A 24 4.72 35.96 7.96
CA VAL A 24 3.65 35.83 8.96
C VAL A 24 2.65 36.97 8.80
N GLY A 25 1.47 36.67 8.26
CA GLY A 25 0.30 37.54 8.24
C GLY A 25 -0.78 36.98 9.17
N ALA A 26 -1.02 37.65 10.29
CA ALA A 26 -2.07 37.30 11.24
C ALA A 26 -3.47 37.56 10.65
N ALA A 27 -4.21 36.49 10.33
CA ALA A 27 -5.64 36.58 10.02
C ALA A 27 -6.44 36.44 11.31
N ARG A 28 -7.14 37.53 11.68
CA ARG A 28 -8.08 37.62 12.79
C ARG A 28 -9.24 36.63 12.60
N GLY A 29 -9.65 35.97 13.69
CA GLY A 29 -10.68 34.95 13.70
C GLY A 29 -12.05 35.44 13.25
N LEU A 30 -12.69 34.65 12.37
CA LEU A 30 -14.13 34.69 12.10
C LEU A 30 -14.81 33.50 12.81
N PRO A 31 -16.09 33.63 13.21
CA PRO A 31 -16.83 32.59 13.93
C PRO A 31 -17.00 31.30 13.10
N PRO A 32 -17.24 30.13 13.74
CA PRO A 32 -17.37 28.84 13.06
C PRO A 32 -18.71 28.76 12.32
N GLY A 33 -18.77 29.33 11.13
CA GLY A 33 -19.81 29.08 10.15
C GLY A 33 -19.58 27.73 9.48
N ARG A 34 -20.63 26.92 9.35
CA ARG A 34 -20.58 25.64 8.63
C ARG A 34 -20.16 25.90 7.18
N HIS A 35 -18.95 25.50 6.82
CA HIS A 35 -18.56 25.44 5.42
C HIS A 35 -19.52 24.50 4.67
N PRO A 36 -20.15 24.95 3.58
CA PRO A 36 -20.83 24.03 2.67
C PRO A 36 -19.80 22.98 2.26
N ARG A 37 -20.11 21.69 2.46
CA ARG A 37 -19.34 20.63 1.81
C ARG A 37 -19.59 20.81 0.32
N GLY A 38 -18.71 21.57 -0.33
CA GLY A 38 -18.66 21.62 -1.79
C GLY A 38 -18.57 20.19 -2.34
N PRO A 39 -18.99 19.96 -3.59
CA PRO A 39 -18.85 18.66 -4.21
C PRO A 39 -17.40 18.19 -4.04
N ARG A 40 -17.19 17.07 -3.32
CA ARG A 40 -15.88 16.44 -3.32
C ARG A 40 -15.54 16.17 -4.79
N PRO A 41 -14.36 16.59 -5.29
CA PRO A 41 -13.96 16.23 -6.64
C PRO A 41 -14.07 14.72 -6.77
N ARG A 42 -15.00 14.25 -7.60
CA ARG A 42 -15.12 12.83 -7.92
C ARG A 42 -14.06 12.56 -8.98
N GLY A 43 -12.82 12.38 -8.54
CA GLY A 43 -11.79 11.79 -9.37
C GLY A 43 -12.24 10.38 -9.73
N GLY A 44 -12.56 10.16 -10.99
CA GLY A 44 -12.87 8.85 -11.54
C GLY A 44 -11.66 8.30 -12.28
N VAL A 45 -11.51 6.98 -12.26
CA VAL A 45 -10.49 6.29 -13.06
C VAL A 45 -11.18 5.77 -14.31
N CYS A 46 -10.71 6.19 -15.48
CA CYS A 46 -11.44 5.99 -16.74
C CYS A 46 -11.45 4.52 -17.22
N SER A 47 -10.58 3.66 -16.70
CA SER A 47 -10.50 2.26 -17.13
C SER A 47 -9.95 1.36 -16.04
N VAL A 48 -10.83 0.61 -15.37
CA VAL A 48 -10.45 -0.50 -14.49
C VAL A 48 -11.02 -1.78 -15.09
N LYS A 49 -10.15 -2.72 -15.41
CA LYS A 49 -10.48 -4.08 -15.83
C LYS A 49 -10.81 -4.91 -14.59
N PHE A 50 -11.95 -5.56 -14.59
CA PHE A 50 -12.37 -6.49 -13.54
C PHE A 50 -13.03 -7.72 -14.18
N GLY A 51 -12.98 -8.85 -13.47
CA GLY A 51 -13.71 -10.05 -13.87
C GLY A 51 -15.17 -10.00 -13.43
N CYS A 52 -16.06 -10.61 -14.20
CA CYS A 52 -17.46 -10.80 -13.82
C CYS A 52 -17.66 -12.25 -13.36
N SER A 53 -18.40 -12.42 -12.27
CA SER A 53 -18.87 -13.73 -11.81
C SER A 53 -20.35 -13.68 -11.48
N THR A 54 -21.07 -14.76 -11.76
CA THR A 54 -22.46 -14.96 -11.35
C THR A 54 -22.56 -15.65 -10.00
N THR A 55 -21.48 -16.24 -9.51
CA THR A 55 -21.40 -16.94 -8.23
C THR A 55 -20.06 -16.69 -7.57
N THR A 56 -20.06 -16.25 -6.32
CA THR A 56 -18.84 -16.06 -5.54
C THR A 56 -18.75 -17.18 -4.50
N ALA A 57 -17.70 -17.99 -4.57
CA ALA A 57 -17.39 -18.98 -3.55
C ALA A 57 -16.44 -18.36 -2.51
N GLY A 58 -16.70 -18.61 -1.22
CA GLY A 58 -15.88 -18.08 -0.13
C GLY A 58 -16.56 -18.24 1.23
N SER A 59 -15.82 -17.97 2.30
CA SER A 59 -16.31 -18.04 3.69
C SER A 59 -16.80 -16.69 4.23
N PHE A 60 -16.95 -15.68 3.37
CA PHE A 60 -17.29 -14.31 3.74
C PHE A 60 -18.44 -13.79 2.87
N PRO A 61 -19.37 -12.99 3.45
CA PRO A 61 -20.44 -12.38 2.68
C PRO A 61 -19.87 -11.25 1.81
N ALA A 62 -19.74 -11.48 0.51
CA ALA A 62 -19.30 -10.49 -0.45
C ALA A 62 -19.82 -10.78 -1.86
N ASP A 63 -20.02 -9.72 -2.64
CA ASP A 63 -20.40 -9.81 -4.05
C ASP A 63 -19.19 -9.96 -4.99
N GLY A 64 -17.97 -9.95 -4.43
CA GLY A 64 -16.74 -10.07 -5.21
C GLY A 64 -15.47 -9.92 -4.38
N LEU A 65 -14.34 -9.86 -5.08
CA LEU A 65 -13.00 -9.76 -4.51
C LEU A 65 -12.23 -8.62 -5.17
N VAL A 66 -11.46 -7.88 -4.37
CA VAL A 66 -10.52 -6.88 -4.85
C VAL A 66 -9.11 -7.43 -4.72
N GLY A 67 -8.46 -7.71 -5.85
CA GLY A 67 -7.08 -8.17 -5.90
C GLY A 67 -6.10 -7.03 -5.66
N LEU A 68 -5.21 -7.17 -4.67
CA LEU A 68 -4.16 -6.20 -4.35
C LEU A 68 -2.76 -6.70 -4.68
N SER A 69 -2.64 -7.86 -5.33
CA SER A 69 -1.41 -8.53 -5.71
C SER A 69 -0.43 -7.65 -6.52
N GLY A 70 0.82 -8.11 -6.64
CA GLY A 70 1.85 -7.46 -7.45
C GLY A 70 1.67 -7.60 -8.97
N ASP A 71 0.62 -8.28 -9.42
CA ASP A 71 0.37 -8.58 -10.84
C ASP A 71 -0.17 -7.37 -11.64
N ALA A 72 -0.24 -7.53 -12.96
CA ALA A 72 -0.64 -6.48 -13.90
C ALA A 72 -2.14 -6.14 -13.89
N VAL A 73 -3.00 -7.05 -13.41
CA VAL A 73 -4.46 -6.88 -13.38
C VAL A 73 -4.98 -6.51 -12.00
N SER A 74 -4.12 -6.43 -10.99
CA SER A 74 -4.48 -6.01 -9.64
C SER A 74 -4.94 -4.55 -9.63
N LEU A 75 -5.81 -4.22 -8.67
CA LEU A 75 -6.31 -2.85 -8.54
C LEU A 75 -5.16 -1.86 -8.32
N VAL A 76 -4.16 -2.22 -7.51
CA VAL A 76 -2.99 -1.37 -7.21
C VAL A 76 -2.20 -1.06 -8.47
N THR A 77 -1.97 -2.04 -9.35
CA THR A 77 -1.22 -1.83 -10.58
C THR A 77 -2.03 -1.03 -11.61
N GLN A 78 -3.33 -1.29 -11.74
CA GLN A 78 -4.19 -0.55 -12.64
C GLN A 78 -4.36 0.92 -12.24
N LEU A 79 -4.45 1.20 -10.94
CA LEU A 79 -4.47 2.57 -10.41
C LEU A 79 -3.12 3.26 -10.51
N GLY A 80 -2.02 2.50 -10.44
CA GLY A 80 -0.67 3.05 -10.48
C GLY A 80 -0.22 3.62 -11.82
N GLY A 81 -1.00 3.44 -12.89
CA GLY A 81 -0.80 4.19 -14.13
C GLY A 81 -1.18 5.67 -14.03
N GLU A 82 -1.92 6.05 -12.99
CA GLU A 82 -2.24 7.45 -12.68
C GLU A 82 -1.09 8.07 -11.87
N ALA A 83 -0.56 9.19 -12.35
CA ALA A 83 0.68 9.79 -11.85
C ALA A 83 0.60 10.24 -10.37
N SER A 84 -0.59 10.60 -9.87
CA SER A 84 -0.81 11.00 -8.48
C SER A 84 -0.98 9.80 -7.53
N LEU A 85 -1.32 8.62 -8.06
CA LEU A 85 -1.54 7.41 -7.29
C LEU A 85 -0.30 6.50 -7.23
N GLY A 86 0.35 6.22 -8.36
CA GLY A 86 1.43 5.24 -8.41
C GLY A 86 1.05 3.85 -7.83
N ARG A 87 2.03 2.96 -7.68
CA ARG A 87 1.79 1.59 -7.16
C ARG A 87 1.94 1.51 -5.65
N ARG A 88 1.24 2.38 -4.92
CA ARG A 88 1.34 2.48 -3.45
C ARG A 88 -0.04 2.46 -2.83
N PHE A 89 -0.20 1.63 -1.80
CA PHE A 89 -1.44 1.53 -1.06
C PHE A 89 -1.16 1.23 0.41
N SER A 90 -2.18 1.44 1.23
CA SER A 90 -2.09 1.15 2.63
C SER A 90 -3.41 0.89 3.30
N TYR A 91 -3.33 0.23 4.45
CA TYR A 91 -4.52 -0.08 5.22
C TYR A 91 -4.28 -0.01 6.73
N CYS A 92 -5.30 0.44 7.43
CA CYS A 92 -5.42 0.28 8.88
C CYS A 92 -6.68 -0.55 9.15
N LEU A 93 -6.51 -1.87 9.19
CA LEU A 93 -7.64 -2.78 9.38
C LEU A 93 -8.15 -2.67 10.82
N VAL A 94 -9.43 -2.41 10.94
CA VAL A 94 -10.17 -2.53 12.20
C VAL A 94 -10.65 -3.96 12.37
N PRO A 95 -10.78 -4.47 13.61
CA PRO A 95 -11.30 -5.81 13.85
C PRO A 95 -12.68 -5.99 13.20
N HIS A 96 -12.94 -7.18 12.65
CA HIS A 96 -14.22 -7.46 12.00
C HIS A 96 -15.43 -7.37 12.95
N SER A 97 -15.20 -7.51 14.26
CA SER A 97 -16.24 -7.43 15.29
C SER A 97 -16.71 -6.00 15.61
N VAL A 98 -16.03 -4.96 15.10
CA VAL A 98 -16.42 -3.58 15.36
C VAL A 98 -17.15 -2.98 14.16
N ASN A 99 -18.25 -2.27 14.43
CA ASN A 99 -19.07 -1.62 13.40
C ASN A 99 -18.50 -0.24 13.03
N THR A 100 -17.25 -0.22 12.55
CA THR A 100 -16.58 0.99 12.09
C THR A 100 -15.83 0.70 10.79
N SER A 101 -15.68 1.71 9.93
CA SER A 101 -14.94 1.56 8.69
C SER A 101 -13.43 1.67 8.94
N SER A 102 -12.64 0.83 8.27
CA SER A 102 -11.20 1.01 8.16
C SER A 102 -10.85 2.04 7.10
N ALA A 103 -9.63 2.57 7.16
CA ALA A 103 -9.05 3.38 6.10
C ALA A 103 -8.24 2.49 5.15
N PHE A 104 -8.46 2.71 3.85
CA PHE A 104 -7.68 2.15 2.77
C PHE A 104 -7.26 3.30 1.85
N ASN A 105 -5.95 3.56 1.75
CA ASN A 105 -5.43 4.71 1.04
C ASN A 105 -4.60 4.28 -0.17
N PHE A 106 -4.50 5.16 -1.16
CA PHE A 106 -3.64 5.01 -2.33
C PHE A 106 -2.74 6.23 -2.48
N GLY A 107 -1.62 6.06 -3.19
CA GLY A 107 -0.69 7.13 -3.54
C GLY A 107 -0.08 7.86 -2.37
N THR A 108 -0.08 9.19 -2.41
CA THR A 108 0.56 10.00 -1.37
C THR A 108 -0.08 9.84 0.00
N LEU A 109 -1.38 9.56 0.05
CA LEU A 109 -2.10 9.22 1.29
C LEU A 109 -1.73 7.83 1.83
N ALA A 110 -1.11 6.99 0.99
CA ALA A 110 -0.56 5.71 1.39
C ALA A 110 0.87 5.81 1.92
N ASN A 111 1.35 6.98 2.32
CA ASN A 111 2.63 7.10 3.02
C ASN A 111 2.43 7.07 4.55
N VAL A 112 3.23 6.28 5.28
CA VAL A 112 3.32 6.40 6.76
C VAL A 112 4.56 7.15 7.13
N THR A 113 4.34 8.29 7.77
CA THR A 113 5.41 9.12 8.33
C THR A 113 5.35 9.18 9.85
N GLU A 114 4.54 8.32 10.48
CA GLU A 114 4.39 8.28 11.93
C GLU A 114 5.68 7.81 12.62
N LEU A 115 5.99 8.43 13.75
CA LEU A 115 7.12 8.05 14.60
C LEU A 115 6.96 6.61 15.09
N GLY A 116 7.94 5.76 14.76
CA GLY A 116 7.92 4.33 15.09
C GLY A 116 7.46 3.42 13.94
N ALA A 117 7.13 3.98 12.77
CA ALA A 117 6.98 3.19 11.56
C ALA A 117 8.29 2.50 11.19
N ALA A 118 8.20 1.23 10.80
CA ALA A 118 9.33 0.43 10.35
C ALA A 118 9.03 -0.11 8.96
N SER A 119 10.03 -0.06 8.08
CA SER A 119 9.94 -0.63 6.73
C SER A 119 10.81 -1.88 6.63
N THR A 120 10.37 -2.82 5.80
CA THR A 120 11.14 -3.99 5.40
C THR A 120 11.08 -4.12 3.88
N PRO A 121 12.18 -4.46 3.19
CA PRO A 121 12.15 -4.67 1.76
C PRO A 121 11.20 -5.82 1.38
N LEU A 122 10.41 -5.58 0.33
CA LEU A 122 9.73 -6.66 -0.37
C LEU A 122 10.72 -7.41 -1.25
N VAL A 123 10.60 -8.73 -1.29
CA VAL A 123 11.44 -9.60 -2.13
C VAL A 123 10.56 -10.45 -3.04
N ALA A 124 11.15 -10.95 -4.13
CA ALA A 124 10.52 -12.01 -4.91
C ALA A 124 10.34 -13.25 -4.02
N GLY A 125 9.12 -13.79 -4.01
CA GLY A 125 8.80 -15.05 -3.34
C GLY A 125 8.65 -16.19 -4.34
N ASP A 126 8.23 -17.35 -3.86
CA ASP A 126 7.93 -18.51 -4.72
C ASP A 126 6.68 -18.28 -5.59
N VAL A 127 5.84 -17.31 -5.21
CA VAL A 127 4.64 -16.90 -5.94
C VAL A 127 4.76 -15.43 -6.30
N ASP A 128 4.88 -15.15 -7.60
CA ASP A 128 5.14 -13.79 -8.13
C ASP A 128 4.07 -12.75 -7.78
N THR A 129 2.85 -13.19 -7.46
CA THR A 129 1.73 -12.29 -7.18
C THR A 129 1.68 -11.80 -5.73
N TYR A 130 2.47 -12.40 -4.82
CA TYR A 130 2.43 -12.10 -3.39
C TYR A 130 3.47 -11.06 -2.96
N TYR A 131 3.13 -10.25 -1.95
CA TYR A 131 4.08 -9.41 -1.25
C TYR A 131 4.84 -10.23 -0.22
N THR A 132 6.05 -10.66 -0.58
CA THR A 132 6.87 -11.50 0.28
C THR A 132 7.87 -10.65 1.06
N VAL A 133 7.98 -10.91 2.36
CA VAL A 133 8.98 -10.31 3.26
C VAL A 133 9.89 -11.40 3.82
N VAL A 134 11.13 -11.03 4.11
CA VAL A 134 12.07 -11.94 4.77
C VAL A 134 11.99 -11.76 6.28
N LEU A 135 11.67 -12.86 6.97
CA LEU A 135 11.80 -12.95 8.42
C LEU A 135 13.09 -13.69 8.76
N ASP A 136 13.94 -13.10 9.59
CA ASP A 136 15.18 -13.75 10.04
C ASP A 136 14.93 -14.74 11.19
N PHE A 137 14.00 -14.40 12.08
CA PHE A 137 13.59 -15.26 13.18
C PHE A 137 12.20 -14.87 13.70
N VAL A 138 11.58 -15.81 14.42
CA VAL A 138 10.38 -15.58 15.20
C VAL A 138 10.72 -15.81 16.67
N LYS A 139 10.36 -14.87 17.54
CA LYS A 139 10.57 -14.97 18.98
C LYS A 139 9.22 -15.14 19.69
N VAL A 140 9.12 -16.17 20.53
CA VAL A 140 7.93 -16.45 21.36
C VAL A 140 8.38 -16.54 22.81
N GLY A 141 8.07 -15.51 23.61
CA GLY A 141 8.62 -15.35 24.95
C GLY A 141 10.15 -15.33 24.91
N ASN A 142 10.80 -16.28 25.59
CA ASN A 142 12.27 -16.40 25.63
C ASN A 142 12.84 -17.37 24.58
N LYS A 143 12.02 -17.92 23.68
CA LYS A 143 12.46 -18.88 22.66
C LYS A 143 12.55 -18.19 21.30
N THR A 144 13.62 -18.48 20.55
CA THR A 144 13.86 -17.92 19.22
C THR A 144 13.98 -19.05 18.21
N VAL A 145 13.24 -18.95 17.10
CA VAL A 145 13.30 -19.86 15.96
C VAL A 145 13.83 -19.09 14.76
N HIS A 146 15.01 -19.46 14.27
CA HIS A 146 15.64 -18.81 13.12
C HIS A 146 15.15 -19.37 11.80
N ARG A 147 15.10 -18.52 10.77
CA ARG A 147 14.87 -18.96 9.39
C ARG A 147 15.97 -19.92 8.99
N ARG A 148 15.58 -21.09 8.47
CA ARG A 148 16.54 -22.01 7.86
C ARG A 148 17.08 -21.36 6.59
N ARG A 149 18.38 -21.11 6.58
CA ARG A 149 19.07 -20.65 5.37
C ARG A 149 19.19 -21.86 4.44
N ALA A 150 18.59 -21.79 3.26
CA ALA A 150 18.86 -22.79 2.24
C ALA A 150 20.35 -22.69 1.83
N PRO A 151 21.03 -23.81 1.55
CA PRO A 151 22.38 -23.78 0.99
C PRO A 151 22.39 -22.99 -0.32
N ALA A 152 23.42 -22.18 -0.55
CA ALA A 152 23.54 -21.31 -1.73
C ALA A 152 23.48 -22.06 -3.08
N SER A 153 23.65 -23.39 -3.08
CA SER A 153 23.62 -24.24 -4.27
C SER A 153 22.22 -24.61 -4.78
N SER A 154 21.13 -24.23 -4.09
CA SER A 154 19.77 -24.59 -4.53
C SER A 154 19.08 -23.57 -5.44
N TRP A 155 19.69 -22.40 -5.66
CA TRP A 155 19.18 -21.36 -6.56
C TRP A 155 19.99 -21.35 -7.86
N THR A 156 19.69 -22.27 -8.76
CA THR A 156 19.87 -22.00 -10.19
C THR A 156 18.51 -21.58 -10.72
N PRO A 157 18.34 -20.34 -11.21
CA PRO A 157 17.11 -19.97 -11.91
C PRO A 157 17.06 -20.86 -13.15
N ALA A 158 16.12 -21.82 -13.18
CA ALA A 158 15.71 -22.38 -14.44
C ALA A 158 15.12 -21.22 -15.25
N MET A 159 15.86 -20.76 -16.24
CA MET A 159 15.34 -19.95 -17.33
C MET A 159 14.18 -20.73 -17.94
N GLN A 160 12.95 -20.43 -17.54
CA GLN A 160 11.76 -20.98 -18.17
C GLN A 160 11.53 -20.17 -19.45
N LYS A 161 11.72 -20.87 -20.57
CA LYS A 161 11.55 -20.41 -21.95
C LYS A 161 10.09 -20.08 -22.26
#